data_AF-A0A959ASE9-F1
#
_entry.id   AF-A0A959ASE9-F1
#
_cell.length_a   1.000
_cell.length_b   1.000
_cell.length_c   1.000
_cell.angle_alpha   90.00
_cell.angle_beta   90.00
_cell.angle_gamma   90.00
#
_symmetry.space_group_name_H-M   'P 1'
#
loop_
_entity.id
_entity.type
_entity.pdbx_description
1 polymer ?
#
loop_
_entity_poly.entity_id
_entity_poly.type
_entity_poly.pdbx_seq_one_letter_code
_entity_poly.pdbx_strand_id
1 'polypeptide(L)'
;MKQFYLLLLTFLLAAAGLCTDADIGRPGKSPSEASVKYETGNWKSDTSEATDGTKRAFGAYSGPCSDFRLRTSNFTLGSSNAQTDTGPARGYIVTKNGKQLTGYIGDIYHSDLRSVVVFINDFGSVYSIEAERIRGFVFSNEKGYTAYESKNCRHRWYYLRILEKGAALNLYQSPEEEYSIRFENGVLQANTRSITEFWVEAEGRKYPIRIDRLNFRRKMRRLFQKMDAPKFREKIGQENYRFKNLPEIIREYNQDRSLNKREI
;
A
#
# COMPACT_ATOMS: atom_id res chain seq x y z
N MET A 1 -52.29 30.94 -5.35
CA MET A 1 -51.24 29.92 -5.59
C MET A 1 -51.78 28.51 -5.33
N LYS A 2 -52.71 28.01 -6.17
CA LYS A 2 -53.41 26.72 -5.98
C LYS A 2 -53.59 25.93 -7.29
N GLN A 3 -52.63 26.01 -8.22
CA GLN A 3 -52.72 25.30 -9.51
C GLN A 3 -51.47 24.49 -9.91
N PHE A 4 -50.48 24.31 -9.01
CA PHE A 4 -49.26 23.54 -9.34
C PHE A 4 -49.19 22.12 -8.75
N TYR A 5 -50.18 21.68 -7.97
CA TYR A 5 -50.15 20.37 -7.30
C TYR A 5 -50.83 19.22 -8.05
N LEU A 6 -51.44 19.48 -9.23
CA LEU A 6 -52.22 18.47 -9.95
C LEU A 6 -51.49 17.80 -11.13
N LEU A 7 -50.22 18.13 -11.38
CA LEU A 7 -49.42 17.55 -12.47
C LEU A 7 -48.28 16.62 -12.00
N LEU A 8 -48.07 16.46 -10.70
CA LEU A 8 -47.03 15.57 -10.16
C LEU A 8 -47.57 14.22 -9.65
N LEU A 9 -48.89 14.03 -9.63
CA LEU A 9 -49.52 12.79 -9.16
C LEU A 9 -49.82 11.77 -10.28
N THR A 10 -49.65 12.14 -11.56
CA THR A 10 -49.89 11.26 -12.70
C THR A 10 -48.65 10.51 -13.19
N PHE A 11 -47.45 10.84 -12.69
CA PHE A 11 -46.21 10.13 -13.04
C PHE A 11 -45.82 9.00 -12.07
N LEU A 12 -46.53 8.86 -10.93
CA LEU A 12 -46.23 7.86 -9.89
C LEU A 12 -47.08 6.58 -9.96
N LEU A 13 -47.89 6.41 -11.01
CA LEU A 13 -48.81 5.27 -11.17
C LEU A 13 -48.51 4.38 -12.40
N ALA A 14 -47.33 4.48 -13.01
CA ALA A 14 -46.93 3.71 -14.19
C ALA A 14 -45.79 2.69 -13.96
N ALA A 15 -45.34 2.47 -12.72
CA ALA A 15 -44.24 1.55 -12.41
C ALA A 15 -44.63 0.43 -11.42
N ALA A 16 -45.92 0.15 -11.27
CA ALA A 16 -46.42 -0.99 -10.51
C ALA A 16 -47.24 -1.88 -11.44
N GLY A 17 -46.60 -2.89 -12.03
CA GLY A 17 -47.30 -3.88 -12.84
C GLY A 17 -46.37 -4.80 -13.60
N LEU A 18 -46.16 -6.00 -13.02
CA LEU A 18 -46.03 -7.33 -13.64
C LEU A 18 -44.92 -8.15 -12.96
N CYS A 19 -45.29 -8.79 -11.85
CA CYS A 19 -44.69 -10.07 -11.44
C CYS A 19 -45.54 -11.17 -12.07
N THR A 20 -44.92 -12.01 -12.90
CA THR A 20 -45.43 -13.32 -13.28
C THR A 20 -44.32 -14.35 -13.07
N ASP A 21 -44.70 -15.42 -12.40
CA ASP A 21 -43.92 -16.60 -12.07
C ASP A 21 -43.25 -17.26 -13.28
N ALA A 22 -41.99 -17.69 -13.13
CA ALA A 22 -41.44 -18.85 -13.83
C ALA A 22 -40.14 -19.37 -13.19
N ASP A 23 -40.15 -20.68 -12.95
CA ASP A 23 -39.05 -21.65 -12.99
C ASP A 23 -37.99 -21.74 -11.87
N ILE A 24 -38.26 -22.73 -11.01
CA ILE A 24 -37.33 -23.43 -10.13
C ILE A 24 -36.42 -24.32 -10.99
N GLY A 25 -35.16 -23.91 -11.14
CA GLY A 25 -34.06 -24.75 -11.63
C GLY A 25 -32.88 -24.72 -10.65
N ARG A 26 -32.65 -25.83 -9.94
CA ARG A 26 -31.33 -26.20 -9.36
C ARG A 26 -30.63 -27.15 -10.35
N PRO A 27 -29.31 -27.42 -10.27
CA PRO A 27 -28.26 -26.78 -9.49
C PRO A 27 -26.98 -26.46 -10.33
N GLY A 28 -26.34 -25.31 -10.08
CA GLY A 28 -25.02 -24.98 -10.63
C GLY A 28 -23.97 -24.92 -9.53
N LYS A 29 -22.97 -25.80 -9.62
CA LYS A 29 -21.86 -25.95 -8.67
C LYS A 29 -21.18 -24.61 -8.35
N SER A 30 -20.88 -24.43 -7.07
CA SER A 30 -19.92 -23.46 -6.55
C SER A 30 -18.63 -23.48 -7.37
N PRO A 31 -18.07 -22.33 -7.78
CA PRO A 31 -16.70 -22.28 -8.27
C PRO A 31 -15.80 -22.70 -7.12
N SER A 32 -15.25 -23.90 -7.24
CA SER A 32 -14.16 -24.41 -6.43
C SER A 32 -13.07 -23.35 -6.28
N GLU A 33 -12.61 -23.18 -5.06
CA GLU A 33 -11.43 -22.44 -4.65
C GLU A 33 -10.28 -22.66 -5.65
N ALA A 34 -10.09 -21.71 -6.56
CA ALA A 34 -8.82 -21.54 -7.23
C ALA A 34 -7.88 -20.89 -6.20
N SER A 35 -7.25 -21.74 -5.38
CA SER A 35 -6.11 -21.34 -4.57
C SER A 35 -4.99 -20.90 -5.50
N VAL A 36 -4.98 -19.63 -5.88
CA VAL A 36 -3.78 -18.99 -6.44
C VAL A 36 -2.80 -18.93 -5.28
N LYS A 37 -1.94 -19.95 -5.22
CA LYS A 37 -0.73 -19.92 -4.42
C LYS A 37 0.09 -18.75 -4.96
N TYR A 38 -0.03 -17.59 -4.33
CA TYR A 38 1.13 -16.73 -4.26
C TYR A 38 2.19 -17.60 -3.59
N GLU A 39 3.30 -17.87 -4.29
CA GLU A 39 4.54 -18.11 -3.59
C GLU A 39 4.67 -16.94 -2.63
N THR A 40 4.35 -17.19 -1.35
CA THR A 40 4.73 -16.34 -0.25
C THR A 40 6.23 -16.21 -0.41
N GLY A 41 6.66 -15.15 -1.10
CA GLY A 41 8.07 -14.87 -1.33
C GLY A 41 8.71 -15.03 0.03
N ASN A 42 9.52 -16.09 0.13
CA ASN A 42 9.97 -16.67 1.38
C ASN A 42 10.46 -15.51 2.25
N TRP A 43 9.66 -15.12 3.25
CA TRP A 43 9.95 -13.96 4.08
C TRP A 43 11.05 -14.38 5.04
N LYS A 44 12.25 -14.63 4.52
CA LYS A 44 13.42 -14.90 5.34
C LYS A 44 13.67 -13.67 6.18
N SER A 45 13.59 -13.86 7.49
CA SER A 45 14.08 -12.94 8.48
C SER A 45 15.59 -12.90 8.39
N ASP A 46 16.13 -11.97 7.60
CA ASP A 46 17.55 -11.65 7.68
C ASP A 46 17.78 -10.80 8.94
N THR A 47 17.84 -11.47 10.09
CA THR A 47 18.61 -10.99 11.23
C THR A 47 20.08 -11.31 10.94
N SER A 48 20.76 -10.41 10.23
CA SER A 48 22.22 -10.40 10.23
C SER A 48 22.70 -9.53 11.40
N GLU A 49 23.08 -10.21 12.47
CA GLU A 49 23.97 -9.67 13.49
C GLU A 49 25.29 -9.27 12.83
N ALA A 50 25.62 -7.98 12.93
CA ALA A 50 26.97 -7.49 12.71
C ALA A 50 27.81 -7.91 13.92
N THR A 51 28.58 -8.98 13.78
CA THR A 51 29.71 -9.24 14.68
C THR A 51 30.84 -8.28 14.31
N ASP A 52 30.99 -7.20 15.08
CA ASP A 52 32.28 -6.52 15.17
C ASP A 52 32.57 -6.19 16.64
N GLY A 53 33.78 -6.57 17.04
CA GLY A 53 34.22 -6.65 18.42
C GLY A 53 34.48 -5.27 19.01
N THR A 54 33.72 -4.90 20.04
CA THR A 54 34.22 -3.97 21.05
C THR A 54 33.60 -4.30 22.40
N LYS A 55 34.39 -4.95 23.25
CA LYS A 55 34.07 -5.13 24.67
C LYS A 55 33.96 -3.76 25.34
N ARG A 56 32.75 -3.32 25.68
CA ARG A 56 32.50 -2.35 26.76
C ARG A 56 31.29 -2.81 27.56
N ALA A 57 31.52 -2.96 28.86
CA ALA A 57 30.55 -3.38 29.85
C ALA A 57 29.39 -2.39 29.93
N PHE A 58 28.16 -2.90 29.78
CA PHE A 58 26.94 -2.23 30.23
C PHE A 58 26.03 -3.26 30.87
N GLY A 59 25.55 -2.91 32.07
CA GLY A 59 24.88 -3.81 33.00
C GLY A 59 23.55 -4.37 32.49
N ALA A 60 23.23 -5.55 33.01
CA ALA A 60 21.96 -6.23 32.83
C ALA A 60 20.80 -5.34 33.28
N TYR A 61 19.93 -4.98 32.32
CA TYR A 61 18.57 -4.53 32.60
C TYR A 61 17.62 -5.68 32.27
N SER A 62 17.25 -6.44 33.30
CA SER A 62 16.09 -7.32 33.28
C SER A 62 14.85 -6.47 33.55
N GLY A 63 14.13 -6.09 32.49
CA GLY A 63 12.83 -5.42 32.57
C GLY A 63 11.74 -6.26 31.90
N PRO A 64 10.55 -6.39 32.49
CA PRO A 64 9.50 -7.28 32.00
C PRO A 64 8.87 -6.78 30.68
N CYS A 65 8.55 -7.72 29.78
CA CYS A 65 7.67 -7.50 28.63
C CYS A 65 6.29 -7.03 29.11
N SER A 66 6.05 -5.73 29.10
CA SER A 66 4.72 -5.15 29.35
C SER A 66 4.02 -4.78 28.05
N ASP A 67 2.89 -5.44 27.81
CA ASP A 67 1.66 -4.97 27.14
C ASP A 67 1.74 -4.23 25.81
N PHE A 68 1.41 -4.98 24.75
CA PHE A 68 0.94 -4.48 23.46
C PHE A 68 -0.46 -3.84 23.62
N ARG A 69 -0.52 -2.56 24.04
CA ARG A 69 -1.77 -1.79 24.04
C ARG A 69 -2.03 -1.16 22.67
N LEU A 70 -2.97 -1.73 21.93
CA LEU A 70 -3.62 -1.06 20.80
C LEU A 70 -4.43 0.11 21.36
N ARG A 71 -4.09 1.35 20.97
CA ARG A 71 -4.90 2.52 21.32
C ARG A 71 -6.16 2.49 20.47
N THR A 72 -7.30 2.27 21.10
CA THR A 72 -8.61 2.61 20.56
C THR A 72 -8.78 4.12 20.71
N SER A 73 -8.72 4.86 19.60
CA SER A 73 -9.07 6.29 19.58
C SER A 73 -10.33 6.48 18.76
N ASN A 74 -11.36 7.08 19.37
CA ASN A 74 -12.53 7.59 18.65
C ASN A 74 -12.10 8.87 17.93
N PHE A 75 -11.68 8.74 16.68
CA PHE A 75 -11.31 9.86 15.83
C PHE A 75 -12.36 10.00 14.72
N THR A 76 -13.18 11.04 14.81
CA THR A 76 -14.14 11.42 13.76
C THR A 76 -13.37 12.19 12.68
N LEU A 77 -12.95 11.49 11.64
CA LEU A 77 -12.38 12.06 10.42
C LEU A 77 -13.50 12.46 9.47
N GLY A 78 -13.41 13.69 8.93
CA GLY A 78 -14.16 14.08 7.76
C GLY A 78 -13.81 13.17 6.57
N SER A 79 -14.86 12.75 5.87
CA SER A 79 -14.86 11.82 4.73
C SER A 79 -13.76 12.15 3.72
N SER A 80 -12.92 11.17 3.37
CA SER A 80 -11.82 11.37 2.44
C SER A 80 -11.55 10.12 1.59
N ASN A 81 -11.53 10.29 0.26
CA ASN A 81 -11.41 9.21 -0.71
C ASN A 81 -9.94 8.87 -1.04
N ALA A 82 -9.25 8.24 -0.08
CA ALA A 82 -8.43 7.07 -0.42
C ALA A 82 -9.27 5.79 -0.18
N GLN A 83 -10.58 5.92 -0.42
CA GLN A 83 -11.57 4.89 -0.28
C GLN A 83 -11.30 3.83 -1.33
N THR A 84 -11.36 2.57 -0.93
CA THR A 84 -12.03 1.60 -1.79
C THR A 84 -13.41 2.20 -2.07
N ASP A 85 -13.67 2.66 -3.29
CA ASP A 85 -14.94 3.32 -3.70
C ASP A 85 -16.20 2.52 -3.30
N THR A 86 -16.00 1.27 -2.90
CA THR A 86 -16.97 0.26 -2.48
C THR A 86 -17.01 -0.05 -0.97
N GLY A 87 -16.36 0.77 -0.10
CA GLY A 87 -16.31 0.53 1.35
C GLY A 87 -15.20 -0.45 1.76
N PRO A 88 -15.07 -0.80 3.06
CA PRO A 88 -13.92 -1.56 3.56
C PRO A 88 -13.77 -2.92 2.84
N ALA A 89 -12.57 -3.19 2.33
CA ALA A 89 -12.28 -4.34 1.50
C ALA A 89 -11.71 -5.51 2.31
N ARG A 90 -12.04 -6.75 1.93
CA ARG A 90 -11.49 -7.95 2.58
C ARG A 90 -9.96 -7.97 2.44
N GLY A 91 -9.25 -8.30 3.53
CA GLY A 91 -7.80 -8.29 3.55
C GLY A 91 -7.18 -8.84 4.82
N TYR A 92 -5.89 -8.54 4.99
CA TYR A 92 -5.15 -8.87 6.20
C TYR A 92 -4.01 -7.87 6.43
N ILE A 93 -3.64 -7.69 7.70
CA ILE A 93 -2.42 -6.99 8.10
C ILE A 93 -1.31 -7.99 8.39
N VAL A 94 -0.07 -7.59 8.13
CA VAL A 94 1.14 -8.36 8.48
C VAL A 94 1.84 -7.63 9.61
N THR A 95 1.90 -8.27 10.77
CA THR A 95 2.59 -7.75 11.96
C THR A 95 4.12 -7.79 11.78
N LYS A 96 4.87 -7.09 12.64
CA LYS A 96 6.34 -7.05 12.55
C LYS A 96 7.01 -8.41 12.74
N ASN A 97 6.38 -9.33 13.49
CA ASN A 97 6.87 -10.70 13.65
C ASN A 97 6.36 -11.67 12.55
N GLY A 98 5.73 -11.15 11.49
CA GLY A 98 5.29 -11.93 10.34
C GLY A 98 3.94 -12.62 10.48
N LYS A 99 3.26 -12.51 11.63
CA LYS A 99 1.90 -13.05 11.78
C LYS A 99 0.90 -12.24 10.96
N GLN A 100 -0.05 -12.95 10.36
CA GLN A 100 -1.14 -12.36 9.60
C GLN A 100 -2.41 -12.28 10.46
N LEU A 101 -3.11 -11.15 10.39
CA LEU A 101 -4.41 -10.96 11.04
C LEU A 101 -5.43 -10.59 9.97
N THR A 102 -6.46 -11.43 9.81
CA THR A 102 -7.51 -11.29 8.80
C THR A 102 -8.61 -10.32 9.24
N GLY A 103 -9.24 -9.69 8.26
CA GLY A 103 -10.30 -8.74 8.49
C GLY A 103 -10.62 -7.93 7.23
N TYR A 104 -10.91 -6.65 7.44
CA TYR A 104 -11.19 -5.68 6.39
C TYR A 104 -10.25 -4.48 6.52
N ILE A 105 -9.74 -4.03 5.39
CA ILE A 105 -8.95 -2.82 5.27
C ILE A 105 -9.90 -1.70 4.82
N GLY A 106 -10.04 -0.69 5.67
CA GLY A 106 -10.78 0.53 5.37
C GLY A 106 -9.85 1.59 4.80
N ASP A 107 -10.11 2.84 5.18
CA ASP A 107 -9.38 3.98 4.65
C ASP A 107 -7.90 3.97 5.01
N ILE A 108 -7.10 4.45 4.06
CA ILE A 108 -5.66 4.63 4.22
C ILE A 108 -5.37 6.14 4.20
N TYR A 109 -5.00 6.68 5.34
CA TYR A 109 -4.75 8.10 5.50
C TYR A 109 -3.26 8.41 5.42
N HIS A 110 -2.93 9.40 4.60
CA HIS A 110 -1.58 9.91 4.45
C HIS A 110 -1.56 11.41 4.68
N SER A 111 -0.76 11.79 5.67
CA SER A 111 -0.50 13.18 6.02
C SER A 111 0.99 13.42 6.08
N ASP A 112 1.37 14.70 6.16
CA ASP A 112 2.76 15.13 6.33
C ASP A 112 3.47 14.46 7.53
N LEU A 113 2.70 14.10 8.57
CA LEU A 113 3.21 13.60 9.85
C LEU A 113 3.20 12.08 9.95
N ARG A 114 2.11 11.45 9.51
CA ARG A 114 1.90 10.01 9.69
C ARG A 114 1.10 9.39 8.56
N SER A 115 1.33 8.10 8.41
CA SER A 115 0.61 7.21 7.53
C SER A 115 -0.12 6.17 8.36
N VAL A 116 -1.43 6.06 8.16
CA VAL A 116 -2.34 5.31 9.02
C VAL A 116 -3.29 4.49 8.16
N VAL A 117 -3.58 3.26 8.56
CA VAL A 117 -4.60 2.41 7.94
C VAL A 117 -5.68 2.07 8.96
N VAL A 118 -6.94 2.09 8.54
CA VAL A 118 -8.05 1.56 9.32
C VAL A 118 -8.19 0.07 9.04
N PHE A 119 -8.13 -0.74 10.09
CA PHE A 119 -8.30 -2.19 10.02
C PHE A 119 -9.45 -2.62 10.92
N ILE A 120 -10.39 -3.38 10.37
CA ILE A 120 -11.52 -3.96 11.10
C ILE A 120 -11.27 -5.46 11.17
N ASN A 121 -11.04 -5.99 12.36
CA ASN A 121 -10.80 -7.43 12.50
C ASN A 121 -12.08 -8.25 12.21
N ASP A 122 -11.94 -9.56 12.12
CA ASP A 122 -13.08 -10.47 11.90
C ASP A 122 -14.15 -10.43 13.02
N PHE A 123 -13.82 -9.88 14.19
CA PHE A 123 -14.77 -9.67 15.30
C PHE A 123 -15.47 -8.30 15.24
N GLY A 124 -15.23 -7.49 14.21
CA GLY A 124 -15.82 -6.16 14.04
C GLY A 124 -15.15 -5.05 14.86
N SER A 125 -14.05 -5.33 15.55
CA SER A 125 -13.28 -4.30 16.27
C SER A 125 -12.46 -3.47 15.29
N VAL A 126 -12.54 -2.14 15.44
CA VAL A 126 -11.88 -1.17 14.56
C VAL A 126 -10.56 -0.71 15.18
N TYR A 127 -9.50 -0.70 14.37
CA TYR A 127 -8.17 -0.27 14.73
C TYR A 127 -7.65 0.78 13.76
N SER A 128 -7.01 1.80 14.29
CA SER A 128 -6.24 2.78 13.53
C SER A 128 -4.75 2.47 13.74
N ILE A 129 -4.07 2.03 12.69
CA ILE A 129 -2.71 1.48 12.78
C ILE A 129 -1.74 2.36 12.00
N GLU A 130 -0.72 2.84 12.69
CA GLU A 130 0.37 3.62 12.09
C GLU A 130 1.38 2.72 11.36
N ALA A 131 1.97 3.21 10.27
CA ALA A 131 2.94 2.49 9.46
C ALA A 131 4.15 1.95 10.24
N GLU A 132 4.55 2.59 11.33
CA GLU A 132 5.64 2.08 12.17
C GLU A 132 5.29 0.75 12.87
N ARG A 133 4.01 0.48 13.13
CA ARG A 133 3.57 -0.62 14.03
C ARG A 133 3.43 -1.97 13.34
N ILE A 134 3.24 -1.99 12.03
CA ILE A 134 3.06 -3.22 11.25
C ILE A 134 4.05 -3.27 10.09
N ARG A 135 4.17 -4.42 9.44
CA ARG A 135 5.03 -4.59 8.27
C ARG A 135 4.35 -4.10 7.00
N GLY A 136 3.04 -4.23 6.92
CA GLY A 136 2.25 -3.91 5.74
C GLY A 136 0.87 -4.56 5.82
N PHE A 137 0.12 -4.48 4.73
CA PHE A 137 -1.21 -5.07 4.62
C PHE A 137 -1.54 -5.35 3.16
N VAL A 138 -2.52 -6.23 2.95
CA VAL A 138 -3.02 -6.61 1.63
C VAL A 138 -4.53 -6.61 1.67
N PHE A 139 -5.17 -6.13 0.61
CA PHE A 139 -6.62 -6.22 0.45
C PHE A 139 -7.00 -6.50 -1.01
N SER A 140 -8.18 -7.10 -1.19
CA SER A 140 -8.78 -7.32 -2.50
C SER A 140 -9.51 -6.08 -2.99
N ASN A 141 -9.28 -5.67 -4.22
CA ASN A 141 -10.06 -4.67 -4.95
C ASN A 141 -10.58 -5.27 -6.27
N GLU A 142 -11.29 -4.48 -7.06
CA GLU A 142 -11.84 -4.90 -8.36
C GLU A 142 -10.76 -5.39 -9.34
N LYS A 143 -9.52 -4.89 -9.21
CA LYS A 143 -8.38 -5.21 -10.07
C LYS A 143 -7.52 -6.37 -9.54
N GLY A 144 -7.93 -7.02 -8.45
CA GLY A 144 -7.20 -8.10 -7.80
C GLY A 144 -6.71 -7.71 -6.40
N TYR A 145 -5.50 -8.14 -6.03
CA TYR A 145 -4.95 -7.83 -4.71
C TYR A 145 -3.99 -6.64 -4.78
N THR A 146 -4.15 -5.71 -3.85
CA THR A 146 -3.21 -4.61 -3.65
C THR A 146 -2.49 -4.77 -2.33
N ALA A 147 -1.17 -4.71 -2.39
CA ALA A 147 -0.30 -4.85 -1.24
C ALA A 147 0.40 -3.53 -0.92
N TYR A 148 0.51 -3.22 0.36
CA TYR A 148 1.25 -2.08 0.90
C TYR A 148 2.31 -2.57 1.88
N GLU A 149 3.48 -1.93 1.85
CA GLU A 149 4.56 -2.15 2.81
C GLU A 149 4.86 -0.89 3.61
N SER A 150 5.11 -1.07 4.89
CA SER A 150 5.57 -0.02 5.79
C SER A 150 7.06 0.23 5.61
N LYS A 151 7.42 1.41 5.11
CA LYS A 151 8.81 1.80 4.86
C LYS A 151 9.17 3.09 5.57
N ASN A 152 10.37 3.11 6.13
CA ASN A 152 10.97 4.32 6.67
C ASN A 152 11.70 5.07 5.53
N CYS A 153 11.16 6.21 5.13
CA CYS A 153 11.66 7.07 4.09
C CYS A 153 12.27 8.33 4.71
N ARG A 154 13.52 8.24 5.18
CA ARG A 154 14.26 9.35 5.82
C ARG A 154 13.52 9.94 7.02
N HIS A 155 13.33 9.13 8.06
CA HIS A 155 12.73 9.50 9.36
C HIS A 155 11.20 9.63 9.36
N ARG A 156 10.53 9.19 8.28
CA ARG A 156 9.08 9.15 8.21
C ARG A 156 8.62 7.80 7.72
N TRP A 157 7.62 7.23 8.39
CA TRP A 157 7.03 5.95 8.03
C TRP A 157 5.86 6.17 7.08
N TYR A 158 5.88 5.46 5.96
CA TYR A 158 4.81 5.46 4.96
C TYR A 158 4.35 4.03 4.70
N TYR A 159 3.04 3.84 4.50
CA TYR A 159 2.54 2.73 3.71
C TYR A 159 2.76 3.05 2.23
N LEU A 160 3.63 2.29 1.57
CA LEU A 160 3.87 2.42 0.14
C LEU A 160 3.27 1.22 -0.60
N ARG A 161 2.51 1.49 -1.66
CA ARG A 161 1.95 0.45 -2.51
C ARG A 161 3.08 -0.27 -3.24
N ILE A 162 3.09 -1.59 -3.20
CA ILE A 162 4.06 -2.40 -3.93
C ILE A 162 3.65 -2.46 -5.40
N LEU A 163 4.52 -2.02 -6.29
CA LEU A 163 4.30 -2.12 -7.74
C LEU A 163 5.11 -3.27 -8.33
N GLU A 164 6.39 -3.35 -7.99
CA GLU A 164 7.29 -4.43 -8.41
C GLU A 164 8.16 -4.85 -7.25
N LYS A 165 8.27 -6.16 -7.02
CA LYS A 165 9.11 -6.72 -5.96
C LYS A 165 10.11 -7.68 -6.59
N GLY A 166 11.38 -7.50 -6.30
CA GLY A 166 12.45 -8.31 -6.86
C GLY A 166 13.63 -8.45 -5.93
N ALA A 167 14.55 -9.35 -6.29
CA ALA A 167 15.73 -9.62 -5.48
C ALA A 167 16.68 -8.41 -5.42
N ALA A 168 16.68 -7.56 -6.44
CA ALA A 168 17.61 -6.44 -6.55
C ALA A 168 16.99 -5.09 -6.21
N LEU A 169 15.84 -4.83 -6.81
CA LEU A 169 15.11 -3.59 -6.70
C LEU A 169 13.66 -3.88 -6.34
N ASN A 170 13.13 -3.10 -5.41
CA ASN A 170 11.71 -3.00 -5.16
C ASN A 170 11.23 -1.62 -5.60
N LEU A 171 10.14 -1.58 -6.33
CA LEU A 171 9.46 -0.36 -6.72
C LEU A 171 8.17 -0.21 -5.92
N TYR A 172 8.06 0.93 -5.27
CA TYR A 172 6.87 1.33 -4.56
C TYR A 172 6.30 2.63 -5.12
N GLN A 173 5.01 2.82 -4.87
CA GLN A 173 4.30 4.05 -5.14
C GLN A 173 3.80 4.66 -3.84
N SER A 174 3.86 5.99 -3.74
CA SER A 174 3.08 6.71 -2.75
C SER A 174 1.59 6.46 -3.00
N PRO A 175 0.77 6.63 -1.97
CA PRO A 175 -0.68 6.74 -2.14
C PRO A 175 -1.03 7.84 -3.13
N GLU A 176 -2.17 7.67 -3.79
CA GLU A 176 -2.62 8.57 -4.84
C GLU A 176 -3.02 9.93 -4.30
N GLU A 177 -3.43 10.03 -3.03
CA GLU A 177 -3.83 11.27 -2.36
C GLU A 177 -3.01 11.55 -1.09
N GLU A 178 -2.66 12.81 -0.88
CA GLU A 178 -2.10 13.33 0.37
C GLU A 178 -3.01 14.43 0.93
N TYR A 179 -3.26 14.36 2.24
CA TYR A 179 -4.04 15.34 2.97
C TYR A 179 -3.12 16.27 3.73
N SER A 180 -3.23 17.57 3.45
CA SER A 180 -2.56 18.62 4.22
C SER A 180 -3.60 19.50 4.90
N ILE A 181 -3.43 19.70 6.19
CA ILE A 181 -4.24 20.62 6.98
C ILE A 181 -3.39 21.86 7.19
N ARG A 182 -3.83 23.00 6.65
CA ARG A 182 -3.18 24.29 6.84
C ARG A 182 -4.09 25.22 7.61
N PHE A 183 -3.50 26.03 8.48
CA PHE A 183 -4.20 27.09 9.15
C PHE A 183 -3.79 28.40 8.47
N GLU A 184 -4.66 28.93 7.62
CA GLU A 184 -4.42 30.18 6.89
C GLU A 184 -5.55 31.16 7.22
N ASN A 185 -5.18 32.39 7.60
CA ASN A 185 -6.10 33.48 7.95
C ASN A 185 -7.12 33.12 9.04
N GLY A 186 -6.73 32.32 10.03
CA GLY A 186 -7.63 31.89 11.11
C GLY A 186 -8.61 30.78 10.73
N VAL A 187 -8.52 30.24 9.51
CA VAL A 187 -9.39 29.18 8.99
C VAL A 187 -8.58 27.91 8.76
N LEU A 188 -9.13 26.78 9.22
CA LEU A 188 -8.60 25.45 8.93
C LEU A 188 -8.98 25.07 7.50
N GLN A 189 -7.99 24.94 6.62
CA GLN A 189 -8.18 24.48 5.24
C GLN A 189 -7.61 23.07 5.11
N ALA A 190 -8.46 22.12 4.70
CA ALA A 190 -8.07 20.79 4.31
C ALA A 190 -7.85 20.76 2.79
N ASN A 191 -6.63 20.52 2.36
CA ASN A 191 -6.27 20.40 0.95
C ASN A 191 -5.92 18.95 0.65
N THR A 192 -6.66 18.36 -0.28
CA THR A 192 -6.34 17.06 -0.87
C THR A 192 -5.56 17.30 -2.15
N ARG A 193 -4.40 16.66 -2.28
CA ARG A 193 -3.59 16.72 -3.49
C ARG A 193 -3.35 15.31 -4.01
N SER A 194 -3.57 15.12 -5.31
CA SER A 194 -3.12 13.89 -5.97
C SER A 194 -1.60 13.91 -6.17
N ILE A 195 -0.93 12.86 -5.70
CA ILE A 195 0.52 12.74 -5.74
C ILE A 195 0.89 11.38 -6.34
N THR A 196 1.73 11.42 -7.37
CA THR A 196 2.36 10.23 -7.94
C THR A 196 3.85 10.28 -7.67
N GLU A 197 4.26 9.79 -6.50
CA GLU A 197 5.67 9.63 -6.14
C GLU A 197 6.07 8.16 -6.20
N PHE A 198 7.20 7.88 -6.84
CA PHE A 198 7.79 6.54 -6.86
C PHE A 198 8.96 6.46 -5.91
N TRP A 199 9.13 5.29 -5.30
CA TRP A 199 10.22 5.00 -4.37
C TRP A 199 10.91 3.72 -4.80
N VAL A 200 12.22 3.78 -4.98
CA VAL A 200 13.02 2.61 -5.33
C VAL A 200 13.90 2.23 -4.16
N GLU A 201 13.70 1.02 -3.64
CA GLU A 201 14.57 0.39 -2.66
C GLU A 201 15.51 -0.56 -3.39
N ALA A 202 16.81 -0.44 -3.13
CA ALA A 202 17.81 -1.35 -3.67
C ALA A 202 18.36 -2.22 -2.57
N GLU A 203 18.75 -3.45 -2.93
CA GLU A 203 19.42 -4.37 -2.02
C GLU A 203 20.65 -3.69 -1.36
N GLY A 204 20.83 -3.95 -0.06
CA GLY A 204 21.92 -3.38 0.73
C GLY A 204 21.73 -1.91 1.13
N ARG A 205 20.65 -1.24 0.69
CA ARG A 205 20.33 0.12 1.17
C ARG A 205 19.33 0.11 2.31
N LYS A 206 19.61 0.95 3.30
CA LYS A 206 18.76 1.14 4.49
C LYS A 206 17.41 1.80 4.18
N TYR A 207 17.35 2.72 3.20
CA TYR A 207 16.15 3.52 2.93
C TYR A 207 15.82 3.58 1.43
N PRO A 208 14.53 3.54 1.05
CA PRO A 208 14.09 3.78 -0.31
C PRO A 208 14.46 5.19 -0.80
N ILE A 209 14.68 5.32 -2.10
CA ILE A 209 15.03 6.56 -2.77
C ILE A 209 13.81 7.06 -3.52
N ARG A 210 13.34 8.28 -3.19
CA ARG A 210 12.30 8.94 -3.99
C ARG A 210 12.81 9.23 -5.39
N ILE A 211 12.07 8.77 -6.40
CA ILE A 211 12.30 9.03 -7.82
C ILE A 211 11.21 9.99 -8.31
N ASP A 212 11.63 11.20 -8.66
CA ASP A 212 10.77 12.21 -9.25
C ASP A 212 11.11 12.37 -10.74
N ARG A 213 10.15 12.88 -11.52
CA ARG A 213 10.27 13.03 -12.98
C ARG A 213 11.50 13.87 -13.39
N LEU A 214 11.80 14.94 -12.66
CA LEU A 214 12.88 15.87 -12.96
C LEU A 214 14.26 15.25 -12.72
N ASN A 215 14.40 14.47 -11.65
CA ASN A 215 15.66 13.86 -11.24
C ASN A 215 15.81 12.39 -11.65
N PHE A 216 14.82 11.83 -12.37
CA PHE A 216 14.79 10.43 -12.78
C PHE A 216 16.13 9.98 -13.40
N ARG A 217 16.58 10.65 -14.47
CA ARG A 217 17.80 10.29 -15.20
C ARG A 217 19.03 10.29 -14.28
N ARG A 218 19.17 11.32 -13.44
CA ARG A 218 20.30 11.46 -12.51
C ARG A 218 20.28 10.40 -11.40
N LYS A 219 19.12 10.19 -10.76
CA LYS A 219 18.98 9.25 -9.64
C LYS A 219 19.13 7.81 -10.10
N MET A 220 18.47 7.42 -11.19
CA MET A 220 18.54 6.04 -11.71
C MET A 220 19.93 5.70 -12.26
N ARG A 221 20.60 6.61 -12.98
CA ARG A 221 21.98 6.37 -13.42
C ARG A 221 22.94 6.17 -12.25
N ARG A 222 22.82 6.98 -11.19
CA ARG A 222 23.61 6.81 -9.96
C ARG A 222 23.26 5.52 -9.21
N LEU A 223 22.01 5.08 -9.28
CA LEU A 223 21.57 3.82 -8.69
C LEU A 223 22.24 2.65 -9.41
N PHE A 224 22.08 2.54 -10.73
CA PHE A 224 22.67 1.46 -11.53
C PHE A 224 24.19 1.48 -11.53
N GLN A 225 24.83 2.66 -11.48
CA GLN A 225 26.27 2.75 -11.30
C GLN A 225 26.73 2.09 -9.99
N LYS A 226 25.98 2.27 -8.90
CA LYS A 226 26.32 1.68 -7.59
C LYS A 226 26.03 0.19 -7.51
N MET A 227 25.15 -0.32 -8.37
CA MET A 227 24.81 -1.74 -8.47
C MET A 227 25.59 -2.45 -9.57
N ASP A 228 26.63 -1.80 -10.12
CA ASP A 228 27.48 -2.30 -11.19
C ASP A 228 26.72 -2.79 -12.45
N ALA A 229 25.72 -2.01 -12.87
CA ALA A 229 24.88 -2.31 -14.04
C ALA A 229 25.08 -1.26 -15.16
N PRO A 230 26.23 -1.24 -15.85
CA PRO A 230 26.54 -0.24 -16.87
C PRO A 230 25.56 -0.25 -18.05
N LYS A 231 25.11 -1.45 -18.49
CA LYS A 231 24.12 -1.62 -19.56
C LYS A 231 22.83 -0.82 -19.29
N PHE A 232 22.28 -0.93 -18.08
CA PHE A 232 21.08 -0.18 -17.71
C PHE A 232 21.35 1.31 -17.53
N ARG A 233 22.49 1.69 -16.95
CA ARG A 233 22.89 3.09 -16.77
C ARG A 233 22.89 3.87 -18.09
N GLU A 234 23.40 3.27 -19.17
CA GLU A 234 23.46 3.88 -20.49
C GLU A 234 22.07 4.05 -21.12
N LYS A 235 21.23 3.02 -21.00
CA LYS A 235 19.84 3.02 -21.47
C LYS A 235 18.98 4.11 -20.80
N ILE A 236 19.22 4.43 -19.52
CA ILE A 236 18.40 5.43 -18.80
C ILE A 236 18.37 6.80 -19.51
N GLY A 237 17.16 7.19 -19.90
CA GLY A 237 16.83 8.41 -20.65
C GLY A 237 16.52 8.18 -22.12
N GLN A 238 16.83 7.01 -22.67
CA GLN A 238 16.51 6.63 -24.05
C GLN A 238 15.00 6.36 -24.22
N GLU A 239 14.58 6.11 -25.46
CA GLU A 239 13.23 5.59 -25.73
C GLU A 239 13.02 4.28 -24.94
N ASN A 240 11.82 4.08 -24.42
CA ASN A 240 11.46 3.00 -23.50
C ASN A 240 12.10 3.01 -22.10
N TYR A 241 13.18 3.76 -21.87
CA TYR A 241 13.84 3.90 -20.56
C TYR A 241 13.63 5.28 -19.93
N ARG A 242 12.37 5.73 -19.90
CA ARG A 242 11.93 7.02 -19.33
C ARG A 242 11.15 6.81 -18.04
N PHE A 243 10.96 7.88 -17.27
CA PHE A 243 10.21 7.86 -16.01
C PHE A 243 8.83 7.21 -16.11
N LYS A 244 8.12 7.41 -17.23
CA LYS A 244 6.80 6.80 -17.48
C LYS A 244 6.81 5.26 -17.51
N ASN A 245 7.97 4.66 -17.78
CA ASN A 245 8.15 3.21 -17.90
C ASN A 245 8.97 2.67 -16.71
N LEU A 246 8.96 3.37 -15.57
CA LEU A 246 9.73 2.97 -14.41
C LEU A 246 9.42 1.52 -13.94
N PRO A 247 8.15 1.06 -13.89
CA PRO A 247 7.85 -0.34 -13.58
C PRO A 247 8.53 -1.34 -14.52
N GLU A 248 8.47 -1.11 -15.82
CA GLU A 248 9.05 -2.00 -16.84
C GLU A 248 10.57 -2.07 -16.72
N ILE A 249 11.23 -0.93 -16.49
CA ILE A 249 12.68 -0.85 -16.31
C ILE A 249 13.12 -1.66 -15.08
N ILE A 250 12.39 -1.53 -13.97
CA ILE A 250 12.70 -2.26 -12.72
C ILE A 250 12.46 -3.76 -12.91
N ARG A 251 11.38 -4.13 -13.60
CA ARG A 251 11.05 -5.52 -13.91
C ARG A 251 12.13 -6.18 -14.77
N GLU A 252 12.54 -5.53 -15.86
CA GLU A 252 13.61 -6.01 -16.74
C GLU A 252 14.93 -6.20 -15.97
N TYR A 253 15.30 -5.22 -15.13
CA TYR A 253 16.52 -5.31 -14.33
C TYR A 253 16.50 -6.47 -13.32
N ASN A 254 15.38 -6.67 -12.62
CA ASN A 254 15.23 -7.77 -11.68
C ASN A 254 15.29 -9.14 -12.39
N GLN A 255 14.74 -9.25 -13.59
CA GLN A 255 14.82 -10.46 -14.41
C GLN A 255 16.27 -10.76 -14.81
N ASP A 256 16.98 -9.78 -15.40
CA ASP A 256 18.39 -9.90 -15.79
C ASP A 256 19.27 -10.39 -14.62
N ARG A 257 19.11 -9.80 -13.43
CA ARG A 257 19.88 -10.21 -12.25
C ARG A 257 19.50 -11.60 -11.73
N SER A 258 18.23 -11.98 -11.83
CA SER A 258 17.77 -13.30 -11.37
C SER A 258 18.33 -14.44 -12.22
N LEU A 259 18.54 -14.20 -13.52
CA LEU A 259 19.17 -15.16 -14.44
C LEU A 259 20.65 -15.31 -14.12
N ASN A 260 21.37 -14.20 -13.98
CA ASN A 260 22.81 -14.22 -13.66
C ASN A 260 23.11 -14.93 -12.32
N LYS A 261 22.19 -14.89 -11.35
CA LYS A 261 22.37 -15.60 -10.06
C LYS A 261 22.19 -17.12 -10.17
N ARG A 262 21.54 -17.63 -11.21
CA ARG A 262 21.32 -19.08 -11.41
C ARG A 262 22.46 -19.76 -12.18
N GLU A 263 23.29 -18.99 -12.86
CA GLU A 263 24.43 -19.50 -13.64
C GLU A 263 25.71 -19.67 -12.81
N ILE A 264 25.69 -19.24 -11.54
CA ILE A 264 26.78 -19.37 -10.56
C ILE A 264 26.40 -20.44 -9.55
#